data_AF-A0A524NTW6-F1
#
_entry.id   AF-A0A524NTW6-F1
#
_cell.length_a   1.000
_cell.length_b   1.000
_cell.length_c   1.000
_cell.angle_alpha   90.00
_cell.angle_beta   90.00
_cell.angle_gamma   90.00
#
_symmetry.space_group_name_H-M   'P 1'
#
loop_
_entity.id
_entity.type
_entity.pdbx_description
1 polymer ?
#
loop_
_entity_poly.entity_id
_entity_poly.type
_entity_poly.pdbx_seq_one_letter_code
_entity_poly.pdbx_strand_id
1 'polypeptide(L)'
;MAFEEQYSREANAQSLEDVLYLQIYANELAEKFGFNPPYTQKEIVNIVDHHEPGIITINAVIASLQSQEVLKILYNLKGNNAIGLDSKQYIIYNGMTARFYYIDRPRNPECLQCGDHVMREMFYLRKDQPLSTIISALQMKGYTLDEEMEPILTIPGFDTLRILNLEKNAKANQLHSLSLLTLSGFSEGDVYVTIRIFKEKKE
;
A
#
# COMPACT_ATOMS: atom_id res chain seq x y z
N MET A 1 -24.10 5.87 -4.07
CA MET A 1 -24.48 5.50 -5.46
C MET A 1 -25.88 4.91 -5.44
N ALA A 2 -26.71 5.08 -6.49
CA ALA A 2 -28.11 4.63 -6.49
C ALA A 2 -28.29 3.14 -6.11
N PHE A 3 -27.35 2.28 -6.52
CA PHE A 3 -27.34 0.87 -6.12
C PHE A 3 -27.09 0.68 -4.61
N GLU A 4 -26.08 1.34 -4.05
CA GLU A 4 -25.76 1.26 -2.62
C GLU A 4 -26.88 1.82 -1.74
N GLU A 5 -27.55 2.88 -2.21
CA GLU A 5 -28.69 3.48 -1.53
C GLU A 5 -29.89 2.52 -1.46
N GLN A 6 -30.06 1.66 -2.47
CA GLN A 6 -31.16 0.70 -2.53
C GLN A 6 -30.84 -0.64 -1.84
N TYR A 7 -29.60 -1.11 -1.93
CA TYR A 7 -29.21 -2.46 -1.50
C TYR A 7 -28.26 -2.50 -0.29
N SER A 8 -27.83 -1.33 0.23
CA SER A 8 -26.89 -1.20 1.36
C SER A 8 -25.60 -2.01 1.19
N ARG A 9 -25.18 -2.22 -0.06
CA ARG A 9 -23.94 -2.93 -0.43
C ARG A 9 -23.42 -2.41 -1.77
N GLU A 10 -22.13 -2.61 -2.01
CA GLU A 10 -21.52 -2.38 -3.32
C GLU A 10 -22.06 -3.36 -4.37
N ALA A 11 -22.04 -2.93 -5.62
CA ALA A 11 -22.41 -3.75 -6.75
C ALA A 11 -21.31 -4.78 -7.05
N ASN A 12 -21.72 -6.02 -7.33
CA ASN A 12 -20.80 -7.09 -7.68
C ASN A 12 -20.72 -7.22 -9.21
N ALA A 13 -19.55 -6.98 -9.80
CA ALA A 13 -19.32 -7.10 -11.25
C ALA A 13 -19.58 -8.53 -11.79
N GLN A 14 -19.54 -9.55 -10.92
CA GLN A 14 -19.83 -10.95 -11.27
C GLN A 14 -21.32 -11.30 -11.17
N SER A 15 -22.13 -10.44 -10.53
CA SER A 15 -23.59 -10.62 -10.41
C SER A 15 -24.28 -10.06 -11.65
N LEU A 16 -24.92 -10.93 -12.44
CA LEU A 16 -25.68 -10.51 -13.61
C LEU A 16 -26.82 -9.55 -13.24
N GLU A 17 -27.47 -9.78 -12.09
CA GLU A 17 -28.58 -8.95 -11.60
C GLU A 17 -28.12 -7.53 -11.25
N ASP A 18 -26.99 -7.40 -10.55
CA ASP A 18 -26.41 -6.11 -10.17
C ASP A 18 -26.01 -5.31 -11.42
N VAL A 19 -25.36 -5.99 -12.37
CA VAL A 19 -24.92 -5.40 -13.63
C VAL A 19 -26.11 -4.95 -14.48
N LEU A 20 -27.18 -5.75 -14.56
CA LEU A 20 -28.40 -5.38 -15.30
C LEU A 20 -29.11 -4.18 -14.68
N TYR A 21 -29.24 -4.17 -13.35
CA TYR A 21 -29.81 -3.02 -12.64
C TYR A 21 -29.02 -1.74 -12.98
N LEU A 22 -27.69 -1.80 -12.85
CA LEU A 22 -26.83 -0.66 -13.12
C LEU A 22 -26.90 -0.23 -14.59
N GLN A 23 -26.98 -1.18 -15.51
CA GLN A 23 -27.11 -0.89 -16.94
C GLN A 23 -28.42 -0.14 -17.25
N ILE A 24 -29.55 -0.63 -16.73
CA ILE A 24 -30.86 -0.01 -16.94
C ILE A 24 -30.84 1.41 -16.38
N TYR A 25 -30.44 1.56 -15.12
CA TYR A 25 -30.40 2.86 -14.46
C TYR A 25 -29.44 3.84 -15.15
N ALA A 26 -28.25 3.38 -15.56
CA ALA A 26 -27.28 4.20 -16.28
C ALA A 26 -27.81 4.64 -17.65
N ASN A 27 -28.54 3.77 -18.36
CA ASN A 27 -29.11 4.08 -19.67
C ASN A 27 -30.31 5.03 -19.58
N GLU A 28 -31.15 4.91 -18.55
CA GLU A 28 -32.22 5.88 -18.28
C GLU A 28 -31.65 7.28 -18.02
N LEU A 29 -30.55 7.37 -17.26
CA LEU A 29 -29.84 8.64 -17.06
C LEU A 29 -29.19 9.14 -18.35
N ALA A 30 -28.55 8.25 -19.12
CA ALA A 30 -27.92 8.60 -20.37
C ALA A 30 -28.93 9.20 -21.36
N GLU A 31 -30.10 8.57 -21.50
CA GLU A 31 -31.20 9.07 -22.34
C GLU A 31 -31.72 10.43 -21.85
N LYS A 32 -31.98 10.55 -20.53
CA LYS A 32 -32.47 11.79 -19.92
C LYS A 32 -31.57 13.00 -20.19
N PHE A 33 -30.25 12.79 -20.21
CA PHE A 33 -29.26 13.86 -20.41
C PHE A 33 -28.69 13.91 -21.84
N GLY A 34 -29.19 13.06 -22.76
CA GLY A 34 -28.77 13.06 -24.16
C GLY A 34 -27.39 12.46 -24.43
N PHE A 35 -26.86 11.62 -23.54
CA PHE A 35 -25.63 10.86 -23.75
C PHE A 35 -25.92 9.61 -24.57
N ASN A 36 -25.56 9.65 -25.85
CA ASN A 36 -25.63 8.50 -26.76
C ASN A 36 -24.20 8.07 -27.16
N PRO A 37 -23.92 6.77 -27.38
CA PRO A 37 -24.83 5.61 -27.32
C PRO A 37 -25.10 5.09 -25.89
N PRO A 38 -26.12 4.22 -25.69
CA PRO A 38 -26.37 3.58 -24.40
C PRO A 38 -25.22 2.65 -24.00
N TYR A 39 -24.98 2.54 -22.70
CA TYR A 39 -23.98 1.65 -22.12
C TYR A 39 -24.32 0.18 -22.36
N THR A 40 -23.31 -0.56 -22.78
CA THR A 40 -23.33 -2.01 -22.90
C THR A 40 -23.05 -2.67 -21.55
N GLN A 41 -23.51 -3.90 -21.38
CA GLN A 41 -23.24 -4.69 -20.19
C GLN A 41 -21.74 -4.81 -19.89
N LYS A 42 -20.92 -4.98 -20.94
CA LYS A 42 -19.46 -5.08 -20.82
C LYS A 42 -18.84 -3.81 -20.26
N GLU A 43 -19.33 -2.63 -20.66
CA GLU A 43 -18.83 -1.37 -20.14
C GLU A 43 -19.20 -1.19 -18.66
N ILE A 44 -20.41 -1.58 -18.26
CA ILE A 44 -20.81 -1.57 -16.84
C ILE A 44 -19.90 -2.48 -16.02
N VAL A 45 -19.64 -3.71 -16.49
CA VAL A 45 -18.70 -4.64 -15.83
C VAL A 45 -17.31 -4.01 -15.71
N ASN A 46 -16.78 -3.44 -16.79
CA ASN A 46 -15.45 -2.81 -16.77
C ASN A 46 -15.37 -1.63 -15.79
N ILE A 47 -16.45 -0.85 -15.66
CA ILE A 47 -16.51 0.29 -14.74
C ILE A 47 -16.58 -0.20 -13.28
N VAL A 48 -17.44 -1.17 -12.98
CA VAL A 48 -17.61 -1.71 -11.62
C VAL A 48 -16.35 -2.45 -11.16
N ASP A 49 -15.76 -3.26 -12.05
CA ASP A 49 -14.55 -4.04 -11.78
C ASP A 49 -13.26 -3.20 -11.81
N HIS A 50 -13.35 -1.90 -12.13
CA HIS A 50 -12.18 -1.03 -12.35
C HIS A 50 -11.17 -1.65 -13.32
N HIS A 51 -11.68 -2.24 -14.40
CA HIS A 51 -10.91 -3.13 -15.25
C HIS A 51 -9.83 -2.34 -16.02
N GLU A 52 -8.56 -2.58 -15.70
CA GLU A 52 -7.43 -2.02 -16.43
C GLU A 52 -7.05 -2.92 -17.63
N PRO A 53 -6.95 -2.37 -18.85
CA PRO A 53 -6.61 -3.17 -20.02
C PRO A 53 -5.17 -3.69 -19.96
N GLY A 54 -5.00 -5.01 -19.83
CA GLY A 54 -3.71 -5.69 -19.87
C GLY A 54 -3.39 -6.28 -21.24
N ILE A 55 -2.25 -5.91 -21.83
CA ILE A 55 -1.74 -6.50 -23.10
C ILE A 55 -0.45 -7.26 -22.83
N ILE A 56 -0.39 -8.52 -23.29
CA ILE A 56 0.74 -9.44 -23.04
C ILE A 56 2.09 -8.90 -23.52
N THR A 57 2.11 -8.13 -24.61
CA THR A 57 3.34 -7.57 -25.17
C THR A 57 3.95 -6.50 -24.26
N ILE A 58 3.12 -5.66 -23.63
CA ILE A 58 3.58 -4.65 -22.67
C ILE A 58 4.15 -5.35 -21.43
N ASN A 59 3.43 -6.34 -20.90
CA ASN A 59 3.88 -7.11 -19.74
C ASN A 59 5.20 -7.83 -20.02
N ALA A 60 5.37 -8.40 -21.22
CA ALA A 60 6.62 -9.06 -21.62
C ALA A 60 7.80 -8.08 -21.68
N VAL A 61 7.60 -6.86 -22.22
CA VAL A 61 8.64 -5.82 -22.25
C VAL A 61 9.05 -5.41 -20.84
N ILE A 62 8.08 -5.08 -19.99
CA ILE A 62 8.35 -4.65 -18.60
C ILE A 62 9.02 -5.77 -17.80
N ALA A 63 8.53 -7.00 -17.89
CA ALA A 63 9.10 -8.14 -17.19
C ALA A 63 10.53 -8.45 -17.65
N SER A 64 10.82 -8.31 -18.95
CA SER A 64 12.18 -8.48 -19.48
C SER A 64 13.15 -7.45 -18.91
N LEU A 65 12.75 -6.16 -18.88
CA LEU A 65 13.57 -5.10 -18.29
C LEU A 65 13.84 -5.36 -16.79
N GLN A 66 12.80 -5.67 -16.01
CA GLN A 66 12.95 -5.98 -14.59
C GLN A 66 13.87 -7.19 -14.35
N SER A 67 13.72 -8.24 -15.14
CA SER A 67 14.56 -9.45 -15.02
C SER A 67 16.04 -9.16 -15.29
N GLN A 68 16.33 -8.32 -16.28
CA GLN A 68 17.70 -7.90 -16.59
C GLN A 68 18.30 -7.06 -15.45
N GLU A 69 17.55 -6.11 -14.89
CA GLU A 69 18.03 -5.31 -13.75
C GLU A 69 18.28 -6.18 -12.51
N VAL A 70 17.43 -7.17 -12.23
CA VAL A 70 17.64 -8.13 -11.14
C VAL A 70 18.97 -8.86 -11.29
N LEU A 71 19.29 -9.36 -12.50
CA LEU A 71 20.57 -10.02 -12.74
C LEU A 71 21.74 -9.08 -12.52
N LYS A 72 21.69 -7.86 -13.06
CA LYS A 72 22.76 -6.86 -12.88
C LYS A 72 22.99 -6.55 -11.40
N ILE A 73 21.93 -6.33 -10.62
CA ILE A 73 22.02 -6.08 -9.17
C ILE A 73 22.70 -7.27 -8.47
N LEU A 74 22.27 -8.50 -8.74
CA LEU A 74 22.82 -9.70 -8.08
C LEU A 74 24.31 -9.92 -8.39
N TYR A 75 24.75 -9.63 -9.61
CA TYR A 75 26.15 -9.74 -10.02
C TYR A 75 27.00 -8.61 -9.43
N ASN A 76 26.50 -7.37 -9.47
CA ASN A 76 27.19 -6.21 -8.89
C ASN A 76 27.38 -6.36 -7.37
N LEU A 77 26.39 -6.93 -6.66
CA LEU A 77 26.50 -7.24 -5.22
C LEU A 77 27.63 -8.23 -4.90
N LYS A 78 28.05 -9.05 -5.87
CA LYS A 78 29.20 -9.97 -5.75
C LYS A 78 30.51 -9.36 -6.27
N GLY A 79 30.52 -8.06 -6.59
CA GLY A 79 31.66 -7.37 -7.18
C GLY A 79 31.93 -7.72 -8.64
N ASN A 80 30.97 -8.33 -9.34
CA ASN A 80 31.10 -8.68 -10.76
C ASN A 80 30.22 -7.76 -11.62
N ASN A 81 30.85 -6.88 -12.40
CA ASN A 81 30.15 -5.92 -13.25
C ASN A 81 30.13 -6.32 -14.74
N ALA A 82 30.43 -7.58 -15.07
CA ALA A 82 30.61 -8.04 -16.45
C ALA A 82 29.35 -7.89 -17.32
N ILE A 83 28.16 -7.90 -16.71
CA ILE A 83 26.87 -7.76 -17.40
C ILE A 83 26.30 -6.32 -17.34
N GLY A 84 27.12 -5.37 -16.91
CA GLY A 84 26.78 -3.95 -16.81
C GLY A 84 26.27 -3.52 -15.43
N LEU A 85 26.08 -2.21 -15.28
CA LEU A 85 25.61 -1.59 -14.04
C LEU A 85 24.07 -1.54 -13.98
N ASP A 86 23.53 -1.54 -12.77
CA ASP A 86 22.10 -1.36 -12.54
C ASP A 86 21.64 0.04 -12.94
N SER A 87 20.48 0.13 -13.58
CA SER A 87 19.90 1.39 -14.01
C SER A 87 19.46 2.22 -12.81
N LYS A 88 19.88 3.49 -12.78
CA LYS A 88 19.41 4.48 -11.79
C LYS A 88 18.21 5.27 -12.26
N GLN A 89 17.86 5.16 -13.54
CA GLN A 89 16.78 5.91 -14.16
C GLN A 89 15.46 5.14 -14.08
N TYR A 90 14.38 5.88 -13.86
CA TYR A 90 13.04 5.37 -14.01
C TYR A 90 12.71 5.26 -15.50
N ILE A 91 12.30 4.06 -15.94
CA ILE A 91 12.03 3.76 -17.35
C ILE A 91 10.53 3.70 -17.57
N ILE A 92 10.02 4.54 -18.47
CA ILE A 92 8.65 4.49 -18.97
C ILE A 92 8.66 3.90 -20.37
N TYR A 93 7.88 2.85 -20.59
CA TYR A 93 7.63 2.29 -21.91
C TYR A 93 6.25 2.70 -22.40
N ASN A 94 6.17 3.37 -23.55
CA ASN A 94 4.92 3.69 -24.21
C ASN A 94 4.63 2.64 -25.30
N GLY A 95 3.66 1.76 -25.04
CA GLY A 95 3.28 0.69 -25.96
C GLY A 95 2.70 1.15 -27.31
N MET A 96 2.15 2.36 -27.39
CA MET A 96 1.57 2.92 -28.62
C MET A 96 2.66 3.41 -29.58
N THR A 97 3.72 4.00 -29.05
CA THR A 97 4.83 4.55 -29.86
C THR A 97 6.05 3.63 -29.88
N ALA A 98 6.04 2.56 -29.09
CA ALA A 98 7.18 1.67 -28.82
C ALA A 98 8.44 2.42 -28.34
N ARG A 99 8.25 3.55 -27.63
CA ARG A 99 9.35 4.41 -27.15
C ARG A 99 9.61 4.21 -25.66
N PHE A 100 10.89 4.28 -25.32
CA PHE A 100 11.38 4.34 -23.94
C PHE A 100 11.70 5.79 -23.57
N TYR A 101 11.26 6.19 -22.39
CA TYR A 101 11.57 7.47 -21.77
C TYR A 101 12.28 7.20 -20.45
N TYR A 102 13.40 7.88 -20.25
CA TYR A 102 14.23 7.73 -19.07
C TYR A 102 14.13 9.00 -18.25
N ILE A 103 13.75 8.84 -16.98
CA ILE A 103 13.55 9.95 -16.05
C ILE A 103 14.49 9.73 -14.87
N ASP A 104 15.25 10.76 -14.54
CA ASP A 104 15.97 10.77 -13.28
C ASP A 104 14.99 11.07 -12.14
N ARG A 105 14.93 10.17 -11.17
CA ARG A 105 14.05 10.29 -10.00
C ARG A 105 14.91 10.27 -8.75
N PRO A 106 15.53 11.41 -8.37
CA PRO A 106 16.36 11.47 -7.19
C PRO A 106 15.54 11.17 -5.93
N ARG A 107 16.23 10.72 -4.88
CA ARG A 107 15.62 10.50 -3.56
C ARG A 107 15.04 11.81 -3.04
N ASN A 108 13.80 11.76 -2.54
CA ASN A 108 13.20 12.89 -1.84
C ASN A 108 13.65 12.88 -0.36
N PRO A 109 14.46 13.86 0.09
CA PRO A 109 14.92 13.92 1.48
C PRO A 109 13.77 14.17 2.47
N GLU A 110 12.67 14.78 2.03
CA GLU A 110 11.47 15.04 2.83
C GLU A 110 10.44 13.90 2.76
N CYS A 111 10.82 12.73 2.23
CA CYS A 111 9.93 11.59 2.18
C CYS A 111 9.62 11.09 3.59
N LEU A 112 8.33 11.03 3.95
CA LEU A 112 7.86 10.50 5.24
C LEU A 112 8.28 9.04 5.51
N GLN A 113 8.67 8.28 4.49
CA GLN A 113 9.04 6.86 4.63
C GLN A 113 10.54 6.59 4.54
N CYS A 114 11.25 7.27 3.63
CA CYS A 114 12.67 7.00 3.36
C CYS A 114 13.53 8.27 3.26
N GLY A 115 13.00 9.43 3.68
CA GLY A 115 13.72 10.69 3.79
C GLY A 115 14.78 10.68 4.90
N ASP A 116 15.42 11.83 5.11
CA ASP A 116 16.49 11.98 6.10
C ASP A 116 15.96 12.18 7.52
N HIS A 117 14.74 12.70 7.65
CA HIS A 117 14.09 13.02 8.92
C HIS A 117 12.98 12.03 9.31
N VAL A 118 13.02 10.79 8.79
CA VAL A 118 12.01 9.78 9.08
C VAL A 118 12.11 9.33 10.54
N MET A 119 11.01 9.47 11.27
CA MET A 119 10.91 9.03 12.66
C MET A 119 10.77 7.51 12.72
N ARG A 120 11.89 6.82 12.96
CA ARG A 120 11.97 5.37 13.06
C ARG A 120 12.53 4.97 14.40
N GLU A 121 11.78 4.14 15.12
CA GLU A 121 12.16 3.69 16.44
C GLU A 121 12.13 2.18 16.57
N MET A 122 13.07 1.63 17.34
CA MET A 122 13.12 0.21 17.65
C MET A 122 12.89 -0.03 19.13
N PHE A 123 11.90 -0.86 19.46
CA PHE A 123 11.56 -1.20 20.84
C PHE A 123 11.69 -2.69 21.10
N TYR A 124 12.19 -3.01 22.30
CA TYR A 124 12.24 -4.38 22.80
C TYR A 124 11.09 -4.61 23.76
N LEU A 125 10.18 -5.51 23.40
CA LEU A 125 8.98 -5.81 24.17
C LEU A 125 9.11 -7.18 24.82
N ARG A 126 8.80 -7.24 26.12
CA ARG A 126 8.55 -8.52 26.78
C ARG A 126 7.21 -9.08 26.29
N LYS A 127 7.06 -10.41 26.34
CA LYS A 127 5.86 -11.10 25.84
C LYS A 127 4.58 -10.72 26.59
N ASP A 128 4.71 -10.32 27.85
CA ASP A 128 3.63 -9.97 28.78
C ASP A 128 3.28 -8.48 28.76
N GLN A 129 4.11 -7.62 28.17
CA GLN A 129 3.89 -6.17 28.16
C GLN A 129 2.79 -5.76 27.17
N PRO A 130 1.91 -4.81 27.56
CA PRO A 130 0.93 -4.21 26.65
C PRO A 130 1.63 -3.32 25.61
N LEU A 131 1.01 -3.14 24.45
CA LEU A 131 1.55 -2.29 23.39
C LEU A 131 1.53 -0.79 23.76
N SER A 132 0.70 -0.37 24.71
CA SER A 132 0.70 0.99 25.28
C SER A 132 2.07 1.41 25.82
N THR A 133 2.91 0.46 26.22
CA THR A 133 4.29 0.74 26.68
C THR A 133 5.14 1.40 25.58
N ILE A 134 4.83 1.18 24.29
CA ILE A 134 5.50 1.84 23.17
C ILE A 134 5.26 3.36 23.22
N ILE A 135 4.03 3.77 23.50
CA ILE A 135 3.64 5.18 23.58
C ILE A 135 4.39 5.87 24.72
N SER A 136 4.36 5.26 25.92
CA SER A 136 5.09 5.80 27.08
C SER A 136 6.60 5.89 26.80
N ALA A 137 7.17 4.90 26.11
CA ALA A 137 8.59 4.91 25.76
C ALA A 137 8.95 6.01 24.75
N LEU A 138 8.05 6.36 23.82
CA LEU A 138 8.22 7.50 22.92
C LEU A 138 8.12 8.83 23.66
N GLN A 139 7.16 8.99 24.56
CA GLN A 139 7.09 10.18 25.41
C GLN A 139 8.38 10.39 26.22
N MET A 140 8.97 9.31 26.76
CA MET A 140 10.27 9.36 27.44
C MET A 140 11.43 9.76 26.53
N LYS A 141 11.30 9.58 25.22
CA LYS A 141 12.29 10.01 24.22
C LYS A 141 12.09 11.45 23.76
N GLY A 142 11.05 12.13 24.24
CA GLY A 142 10.76 13.53 23.95
C GLY A 142 9.70 13.75 22.89
N TYR A 143 9.03 12.70 22.40
CA TYR A 143 7.90 12.84 21.49
C TYR A 143 6.67 13.38 22.23
N THR A 144 5.98 14.36 21.67
CA THR A 144 4.78 14.95 22.28
C THR A 144 3.50 14.39 21.67
N LEU A 145 2.57 13.98 22.54
CA LEU A 145 1.24 13.57 22.08
C LEU A 145 0.47 14.75 21.52
N ASP A 146 -0.28 14.51 20.45
CA ASP A 146 -1.23 15.46 19.91
C ASP A 146 -2.46 15.55 20.83
N GLU A 147 -2.87 16.77 21.21
CA GLU A 147 -4.03 16.99 22.07
C GLU A 147 -5.35 16.68 21.34
N GLU A 148 -5.36 16.77 20.01
CA GLU A 148 -6.55 16.56 19.18
C GLU A 148 -6.69 15.11 18.68
N MET A 149 -5.66 14.27 18.86
CA MET A 149 -5.62 12.91 18.32
C MET A 149 -5.14 11.87 19.34
N GLU A 150 -6.00 10.89 19.62
CA GLU A 150 -5.61 9.74 20.43
C GLU A 150 -4.54 8.89 19.70
N PRO A 151 -3.54 8.33 20.42
CA PRO A 151 -2.52 7.51 19.81
C PRO A 151 -3.09 6.23 19.20
N ILE A 152 -2.82 6.00 17.93
CA ILE A 152 -3.30 4.81 17.21
C ILE A 152 -2.12 4.05 16.64
N LEU A 153 -1.99 2.80 17.06
CA LEU A 153 -0.98 1.87 16.55
C LEU A 153 -1.60 0.97 15.49
N THR A 154 -1.02 0.97 14.30
CA THR A 154 -1.49 0.17 13.16
C THR A 154 -0.39 -0.74 12.63
N ILE A 155 -0.80 -1.81 11.97
CA ILE A 155 0.07 -2.61 11.10
C ILE A 155 -0.49 -2.55 9.67
N PRO A 156 0.35 -2.23 8.67
CA PRO A 156 -0.09 -2.23 7.28
C PRO A 156 -0.38 -3.67 6.82
N GLY A 157 -1.59 -3.90 6.32
CA GLY A 157 -1.99 -5.08 5.56
C GLY A 157 -1.92 -4.82 4.05
N PHE A 158 -2.25 -5.84 3.25
CA PHE A 158 -2.24 -5.74 1.79
C PHE A 158 -3.40 -4.87 1.26
N ASP A 159 -4.55 -4.95 1.92
CA ASP A 159 -5.82 -4.32 1.54
C ASP A 159 -6.39 -3.41 2.65
N THR A 160 -5.89 -3.55 3.88
CA THR A 160 -6.47 -2.91 5.07
C THR A 160 -5.39 -2.44 6.05
N LEU A 161 -5.70 -1.37 6.79
CA LEU A 161 -4.95 -0.99 7.98
C LEU A 161 -5.58 -1.66 9.20
N ARG A 162 -4.82 -2.48 9.91
CA ARG A 162 -5.31 -3.13 11.13
C ARG A 162 -4.91 -2.33 12.35
N ILE A 163 -5.88 -1.76 13.04
CA ILE A 163 -5.70 -1.09 14.34
C ILE A 163 -5.41 -2.15 15.40
N LEU A 164 -4.37 -1.92 16.19
CA LEU A 164 -3.92 -2.81 17.25
C LEU A 164 -4.53 -2.38 18.59
N ASN A 165 -4.84 -3.35 19.43
CA ASN A 165 -5.34 -3.08 20.78
C ASN A 165 -4.15 -2.80 21.72
N LEU A 166 -4.06 -1.57 22.20
CA LEU A 166 -2.94 -1.08 23.02
C LEU A 166 -2.84 -1.77 24.38
N GLU A 167 -3.96 -2.20 24.96
CA GLU A 167 -4.02 -2.89 26.26
C GLU A 167 -3.58 -4.35 26.18
N LYS A 168 -3.54 -4.90 24.97
CA LYS A 168 -3.13 -6.28 24.72
C LYS A 168 -1.64 -6.35 24.41
N ASN A 169 -1.03 -7.49 24.75
CA ASN A 169 0.38 -7.75 24.41
C ASN A 169 0.58 -8.09 22.93
N ALA A 170 1.84 -8.20 22.51
CA ALA A 170 2.21 -8.48 21.13
C ALA A 170 1.60 -9.80 20.60
N LYS A 171 1.58 -10.87 21.42
CA LYS A 171 1.03 -12.17 21.02
C LYS A 171 -0.49 -12.09 20.78
N ALA A 172 -1.22 -11.41 21.66
CA ALA A 172 -2.67 -11.25 21.55
C ALA A 172 -3.07 -10.36 20.34
N ASN A 173 -2.20 -9.43 19.94
CA ASN A 173 -2.30 -8.68 18.70
C ASN A 173 -1.75 -9.42 17.46
N GLN A 174 -1.36 -10.70 17.60
CA GLN A 174 -0.79 -11.52 16.52
C GLN A 174 0.43 -10.87 15.86
N LEU A 175 1.27 -10.21 16.65
CA LEU A 175 2.50 -9.61 16.18
C LEU A 175 3.67 -10.59 16.32
N HIS A 176 4.65 -10.42 15.44
CA HIS A 176 5.88 -11.19 15.43
C HIS A 176 7.07 -10.28 15.74
N SER A 177 8.20 -10.89 16.10
CA SER A 177 9.44 -10.13 16.23
C SER A 177 9.82 -9.57 14.85
N LEU A 178 10.28 -8.32 14.82
CA LEU A 178 10.55 -7.52 13.61
C LEU A 178 9.31 -7.08 12.83
N SER A 179 8.11 -7.14 13.43
CA SER A 179 6.95 -6.45 12.85
C SER A 179 7.20 -4.93 12.78
N LEU A 180 6.92 -4.36 11.61
CA LEU A 180 6.89 -2.91 11.37
C LEU A 180 5.47 -2.41 11.64
N LEU A 181 5.37 -1.44 12.55
CA LEU A 181 4.14 -0.80 12.97
C LEU A 181 4.20 0.69 12.62
N THR A 182 3.05 1.32 12.46
CA THR A 182 2.93 2.76 12.31
C THR A 182 2.15 3.29 13.50
N LEU A 183 2.68 4.31 14.18
CA LEU A 183 2.05 4.95 15.32
C LEU A 183 1.76 6.41 14.97
N SER A 184 0.47 6.75 15.00
CA SER A 184 -0.04 8.11 14.79
C SER A 184 -0.52 8.70 16.12
N GLY A 185 -0.75 10.02 16.17
CA GLY A 185 -1.17 10.74 17.39
C GLY A 185 -0.04 11.46 18.14
N PHE A 186 1.04 11.79 17.43
CA PHE A 186 2.14 12.62 17.94
C PHE A 186 2.24 13.91 17.13
N SER A 187 2.57 15.02 17.78
CA SER A 187 2.63 16.35 17.14
C SER A 187 3.70 16.43 16.05
N GLU A 188 4.74 15.61 16.14
CA GLU A 188 5.80 15.51 15.15
C GLU A 188 5.37 14.72 13.89
N GLY A 189 4.24 14.01 13.97
CA GLY A 189 3.70 13.15 12.91
C GLY A 189 3.85 11.65 13.19
N ASP A 190 3.75 10.84 12.14
CA ASP A 190 3.75 9.38 12.26
C ASP A 190 5.14 8.80 12.59
N VAL A 191 5.20 7.95 13.61
CA VAL A 191 6.40 7.24 14.03
C VAL A 191 6.35 5.78 13.55
N TYR A 192 7.37 5.36 12.79
CA TYR A 192 7.52 3.97 12.38
C TYR A 192 8.22 3.16 13.46
N VAL A 193 7.53 2.16 14.00
CA VAL A 193 8.03 1.37 15.12
C VAL A 193 8.36 -0.05 14.68
N THR A 194 9.61 -0.46 14.84
CA THR A 194 10.01 -1.87 14.72
C THR A 194 10.07 -2.50 16.10
N ILE A 195 9.27 -3.54 16.34
CA ILE A 195 9.30 -4.26 17.62
C ILE A 195 10.23 -5.47 17.57
N ARG A 196 10.93 -5.75 18.67
CA ARG A 196 11.65 -7.00 18.92
C ARG A 196 11.10 -7.65 20.16
N ILE A 197 10.58 -8.87 20.02
CA ILE A 197 10.00 -9.62 21.14
C ILE A 197 11.11 -10.46 21.78
N PHE A 198 11.32 -10.32 23.09
CA PHE A 198 12.31 -11.13 23.82
C PHE A 198 12.02 -12.63 23.65
N LYS A 199 13.05 -13.39 23.25
CA LYS A 199 13.04 -14.85 23.30
C LYS A 199 13.37 -15.25 24.73
N GLU A 200 12.56 -16.12 25.34
CA GLU A 200 12.98 -16.79 26.57
C GLU A 200 14.26 -17.58 26.28
N LYS A 201 15.23 -17.50 27.19
CA LYS A 201 16.26 -18.54 27.25
C LYS A 201 15.50 -19.84 27.49
N LYS A 202 15.63 -20.79 26.57
CA LYS A 202 15.33 -22.19 26.89
C LYS A 202 16.34 -22.59 27.95
N GLU A 203 15.88 -22.80 29.17
CA GLU A 203 16.61 -23.54 30.20
C GLU A 203 16.76 -25.00 29.80
#